data_AF-A0A5D0MIW2-F1
#
_entry.id   AF-A0A5D0MIW2-F1
#
_cell.length_a   1.000
_cell.length_b   1.000
_cell.length_c   1.000
_cell.angle_alpha   90.00
_cell.angle_beta   90.00
_cell.angle_gamma   90.00
#
_symmetry.space_group_name_H-M   'P 1'
#
loop_
_entity.id
_entity.type
_entity.pdbx_description
1 polymer ?
#
loop_
_entity_poly.entity_id
_entity_poly.type
_entity_poly.pdbx_seq_one_letter_code
_entity_poly.pdbx_strand_id
1 'polypeptide(L)'
;IVSGAVAERMKLWAFVIFSVILTGFIYPVEGFWTWGGGWLSAMGFSDYAGSGIVHLAGASAALSGAIFLGPRKGKYGSKGQVNAIPGANLPLATLGTFILWMGWFGFNGGSELKMSDISSANNVAQVFVNTNAAAAGGVVAALIVATMLFKKADLTMVLNGALAGLVAITAGPSAPSALGATLIGAAGGIIVVFSIIFIDKTFKIDDPVGAISVHGVVGIWGLIAVPITNPEASLGIQLAGALSIFGWVFVVSSVVWYILKLTIGIRVGEDEEYEGLDFIECGMEAYPEFTKTSK
;
A
#
# COMPACT_ATOMS: atom_id res chain seq x y z
N ILE A 1 -2.81 -0.66 -5.50
CA ILE A 1 -1.52 -0.21 -4.91
C ILE A 1 -0.72 0.61 -5.92
N VAL A 2 -0.22 0.00 -7.00
CA VAL A 2 0.64 0.70 -7.99
C VAL A 2 -0.01 1.95 -8.59
N SER A 3 -1.28 1.86 -9.01
CA SER A 3 -2.01 2.99 -9.62
C SER A 3 -1.94 4.28 -8.80
N GLY A 4 -2.12 4.19 -7.48
CA GLY A 4 -2.06 5.36 -6.59
C GLY A 4 -0.68 6.01 -6.51
N ALA A 5 0.40 5.22 -6.60
CA ALA A 5 1.77 5.74 -6.59
C ALA A 5 2.16 6.40 -7.92
N VAL A 6 1.53 5.98 -9.04
CA VAL A 6 1.86 6.45 -10.40
C VAL A 6 0.83 7.41 -11.01
N ALA A 7 -0.25 7.73 -10.29
CA ALA A 7 -1.32 8.62 -10.73
C ALA A 7 -0.84 10.02 -11.20
N GLU A 8 -1.66 10.68 -12.01
CA GLU A 8 -1.51 12.04 -12.58
C GLU A 8 -0.49 12.21 -13.72
N ARG A 9 0.50 11.32 -13.88
CA ARG A 9 1.52 11.45 -14.96
C ARG A 9 1.84 10.17 -15.72
N MET A 10 1.23 9.05 -15.35
CA MET A 10 1.43 7.76 -15.99
C MET A 10 0.57 7.65 -17.25
N LYS A 11 1.15 7.15 -18.34
CA LYS A 11 0.39 6.78 -19.55
C LYS A 11 -0.48 5.55 -19.29
N LEU A 12 -1.77 5.62 -19.62
CA LEU A 12 -2.75 4.56 -19.35
C LEU A 12 -2.34 3.21 -19.96
N TRP A 13 -1.99 3.17 -21.25
CA TRP A 13 -1.63 1.91 -21.90
C TRP A 13 -0.35 1.28 -21.35
N ALA A 14 0.63 2.09 -20.97
CA ALA A 14 1.82 1.59 -20.29
C ALA A 14 1.46 0.98 -18.92
N PHE A 15 0.57 1.63 -18.18
CA PHE A 15 0.06 1.12 -16.91
C PHE A 15 -0.74 -0.18 -17.06
N VAL A 16 -1.61 -0.28 -18.07
CA VAL A 16 -2.42 -1.48 -18.33
C VAL A 16 -1.51 -2.66 -18.69
N ILE A 17 -0.54 -2.46 -19.60
CA ILE A 17 0.42 -3.51 -19.98
C ILE A 17 1.21 -3.97 -18.76
N PHE A 18 1.74 -3.03 -17.96
CA PHE A 18 2.44 -3.37 -16.72
C PHE A 18 1.55 -4.15 -15.76
N SER A 19 0.28 -3.74 -15.60
CA SER A 19 -0.66 -4.39 -14.69
C SER A 19 -0.92 -5.83 -15.10
N VAL A 20 -1.07 -6.11 -16.40
CA VAL A 20 -1.21 -7.49 -16.92
C VAL A 20 0.04 -8.32 -16.62
N ILE A 21 1.23 -7.77 -16.78
CA ILE A 21 2.49 -8.49 -16.49
C ILE A 21 2.65 -8.71 -14.98
N LEU A 22 2.34 -7.71 -14.17
CA LEU A 22 2.42 -7.80 -12.71
C LEU A 22 1.48 -8.90 -12.19
N THR A 23 0.21 -8.88 -12.59
CA THR A 23 -0.79 -9.83 -12.08
C THR A 23 -0.74 -11.19 -12.75
N GLY A 24 -0.28 -11.28 -14.01
CA GLY A 24 -0.18 -12.53 -14.75
C GLY A 24 1.13 -13.29 -14.54
N PHE A 25 2.19 -12.62 -14.10
CA PHE A 25 3.51 -13.24 -13.95
C PHE A 25 4.22 -12.89 -12.64
N ILE A 26 4.47 -11.60 -12.36
CA ILE A 26 5.35 -11.22 -11.24
C ILE A 26 4.77 -11.64 -9.88
N TYR A 27 3.51 -11.28 -9.61
CA TYR A 27 2.82 -11.59 -8.37
C TYR A 27 2.53 -13.10 -8.19
N PRO A 28 2.00 -13.83 -9.20
CA PRO A 28 1.79 -15.27 -9.06
C PRO A 28 3.06 -16.06 -8.74
N VAL A 29 4.22 -15.66 -9.27
CA VAL A 29 5.50 -16.33 -8.99
C VAL A 29 5.87 -16.24 -7.52
N GLU A 30 5.79 -15.06 -6.90
CA GLU A 30 6.11 -14.92 -5.48
C GLU A 30 5.00 -15.46 -4.57
N GLY A 31 3.73 -15.31 -4.95
CA GLY A 31 2.61 -15.93 -4.26
C GLY A 31 2.70 -17.47 -4.22
N PHE A 32 3.30 -18.10 -5.24
CA PHE A 32 3.57 -19.54 -5.22
C PHE A 32 4.59 -19.93 -4.15
N TRP A 33 5.56 -19.08 -3.82
CA TRP A 33 6.57 -19.38 -2.81
C TRP A 33 5.96 -19.65 -1.43
N THR A 34 4.79 -19.08 -1.17
CA THR A 34 4.07 -19.15 0.10
C THR A 34 2.78 -19.97 -0.05
N TRP A 35 1.73 -19.38 -0.60
CA TRP A 35 0.39 -19.98 -0.71
C TRP A 35 0.31 -21.13 -1.72
N GLY A 36 1.30 -21.23 -2.62
CA GLY A 36 1.44 -22.37 -3.54
C GLY A 36 2.23 -23.56 -2.99
N GLY A 37 2.71 -23.50 -1.74
CA GLY A 37 3.54 -24.55 -1.14
C GLY A 37 5.00 -24.53 -1.60
N GLY A 38 5.49 -23.40 -2.08
CA GLY A 38 6.88 -23.23 -2.49
C GLY A 38 7.88 -23.09 -1.34
N TRP A 39 9.07 -22.59 -1.66
CA TRP A 39 10.22 -22.64 -0.76
C TRP A 39 10.09 -21.77 0.51
N LEU A 40 9.39 -20.62 0.45
CA LEU A 40 9.14 -19.81 1.65
C LEU A 40 8.20 -20.52 2.61
N SER A 41 7.17 -21.19 2.09
CA SER A 41 6.29 -22.05 2.88
C SER A 41 7.09 -23.18 3.55
N ALA A 42 7.97 -23.85 2.81
CA ALA A 42 8.83 -24.91 3.35
C ALA A 42 9.80 -24.42 4.44
N MET A 43 10.19 -23.13 4.41
CA MET A 43 10.98 -22.51 5.46
C MET A 43 10.16 -22.12 6.70
N GLY A 44 8.83 -22.17 6.65
CA GLY A 44 7.96 -21.73 7.74
C GLY A 44 7.67 -20.23 7.73
N PHE A 45 7.74 -19.57 6.57
CA PHE A 45 7.30 -18.18 6.44
C PHE A 45 5.80 -18.07 6.68
N SER A 46 5.39 -17.18 7.58
CA SER A 46 4.01 -16.97 7.97
C SER A 46 3.52 -15.60 7.52
N ASP A 47 2.57 -15.60 6.59
CA ASP A 47 1.89 -14.41 6.12
C ASP A 47 0.45 -14.77 5.76
N TYR A 48 -0.45 -14.54 6.73
CA TYR A 48 -1.81 -15.08 6.73
C TYR A 48 -2.65 -14.60 5.54
N ALA A 49 -2.77 -13.28 5.37
CA ALA A 49 -3.54 -12.68 4.29
C ALA A 49 -2.68 -11.79 3.35
N GLY A 50 -1.40 -11.58 3.64
CA GLY A 50 -0.47 -10.93 2.70
C GLY A 50 0.05 -9.53 3.08
N SER A 51 0.59 -9.30 4.29
CA SER A 51 1.41 -8.08 4.54
C SER A 51 2.68 -8.05 3.69
N GLY A 52 3.28 -9.22 3.45
CA GLY A 52 4.35 -9.42 2.50
C GLY A 52 3.81 -9.64 1.09
N ILE A 53 3.07 -10.74 0.93
CA ILE A 53 2.68 -11.30 -0.36
C ILE A 53 1.83 -10.31 -1.15
N VAL A 54 0.93 -9.54 -0.53
CA VAL A 54 0.09 -8.57 -1.25
C VAL A 54 0.63 -7.15 -1.11
N HIS A 55 0.83 -6.71 0.13
CA HIS A 55 1.13 -5.31 0.40
C HIS A 55 2.58 -4.95 0.06
N LEU A 56 3.58 -5.68 0.58
CA LEU A 56 4.97 -5.44 0.22
C LEU A 56 5.23 -5.69 -1.27
N ALA A 57 4.66 -6.75 -1.87
CA ALA A 57 4.78 -6.98 -3.30
C ALA A 57 4.24 -5.79 -4.12
N GLY A 58 2.99 -5.39 -3.87
CA GLY A 58 2.37 -4.25 -4.55
C GLY A 58 3.15 -2.94 -4.34
N ALA A 59 3.68 -2.71 -3.14
CA ALA A 59 4.50 -1.54 -2.82
C ALA A 59 5.87 -1.57 -3.50
N SER A 60 6.47 -2.75 -3.66
CA SER A 60 7.75 -2.93 -4.36
C SER A 60 7.60 -2.60 -5.85
N ALA A 61 6.51 -3.06 -6.46
CA ALA A 61 6.14 -2.68 -7.82
C ALA A 61 5.83 -1.18 -7.94
N ALA A 62 5.12 -0.60 -6.95
CA ALA A 62 4.80 0.82 -6.90
C ALA A 62 6.04 1.70 -6.75
N LEU A 63 6.98 1.32 -5.89
CA LEU A 63 8.26 1.99 -5.70
C LEU A 63 9.08 1.99 -6.99
N SER A 64 9.18 0.83 -7.65
CA SER A 64 9.84 0.73 -8.95
C SER A 64 9.16 1.67 -9.98
N GLY A 65 7.84 1.64 -10.08
CA GLY A 65 7.08 2.52 -10.98
C GLY A 65 7.34 4.00 -10.70
N ALA A 66 7.27 4.43 -9.44
CA ALA A 66 7.51 5.81 -9.04
C ALA A 66 8.94 6.29 -9.36
N ILE A 67 9.95 5.45 -9.17
CA ILE A 67 11.35 5.76 -9.50
C ILE A 67 11.54 5.95 -11.00
N PHE A 68 11.02 5.03 -11.83
CA PHE A 68 11.22 5.10 -13.28
C PHE A 68 10.43 6.24 -13.94
N LEU A 69 9.23 6.52 -13.41
CA LEU A 69 8.32 7.56 -13.87
C LEU A 69 8.74 8.97 -13.45
N GLY A 70 9.37 9.08 -12.28
CA GLY A 70 9.75 10.35 -11.66
C GLY A 70 8.58 11.11 -11.03
N PRO A 71 8.89 12.25 -10.39
CA PRO A 71 7.91 13.05 -9.66
C PRO A 71 6.93 13.80 -10.55
N ARG A 72 5.74 14.15 -10.03
CA ARG A 72 4.84 15.12 -10.67
C ARG A 72 5.52 16.48 -10.78
N LYS A 73 5.19 17.21 -11.84
CA LYS A 73 5.75 18.55 -12.07
C LYS A 73 5.40 19.47 -10.89
N GLY A 74 6.39 20.23 -10.44
CA GLY A 74 6.22 21.15 -9.31
C GLY A 74 6.22 20.51 -7.92
N LYS A 75 6.21 19.17 -7.78
CA LYS A 75 6.29 18.48 -6.48
C LYS A 75 7.58 18.83 -5.71
N TYR A 76 8.71 18.82 -6.41
CA TYR A 76 10.02 19.19 -5.86
C TYR A 76 10.58 20.38 -6.61
N GLY A 77 10.96 21.43 -5.87
CA GLY A 77 11.52 22.62 -6.48
C GLY A 77 13.05 22.65 -6.50
N SER A 78 13.59 23.61 -7.25
CA SER A 78 15.04 23.73 -7.52
C SER A 78 15.92 23.98 -6.30
N LYS A 79 15.34 24.42 -5.17
CA LYS A 79 16.05 24.63 -3.89
C LYS A 79 15.80 23.49 -2.89
N GLY A 80 15.28 22.35 -3.36
CA GLY A 80 14.99 21.18 -2.53
C GLY A 80 13.68 21.26 -1.75
N GLN A 81 12.85 22.29 -1.97
CA GLN A 81 11.54 22.41 -1.35
C GLN A 81 10.62 21.26 -1.76
N VAL A 82 9.77 20.83 -0.84
CA VAL A 82 8.71 19.85 -1.07
C VAL A 82 7.40 20.60 -1.09
N ASN A 83 6.77 20.68 -2.25
CA ASN A 83 5.48 21.31 -2.41
C ASN A 83 4.39 20.26 -2.21
N ALA A 84 3.39 20.55 -1.39
CA ALA A 84 2.24 19.68 -1.25
C ALA A 84 1.33 19.82 -2.47
N ILE A 85 0.94 18.69 -3.06
CA ILE A 85 -0.13 18.62 -4.07
C ILE A 85 -1.33 18.03 -3.32
N PRO A 86 -2.31 18.85 -2.93
CA PRO A 86 -3.43 18.40 -2.11
C PRO A 86 -4.36 17.49 -2.89
N GLY A 87 -5.01 16.55 -2.19
CA GLY A 87 -6.03 15.70 -2.80
C GLY A 87 -7.25 16.49 -3.23
N ALA A 88 -7.84 16.13 -4.37
CA ALA A 88 -8.97 16.85 -4.96
C ALA A 88 -10.28 16.70 -4.17
N ASN A 89 -10.49 15.57 -3.46
CA ASN A 89 -11.75 15.30 -2.77
C ASN A 89 -11.54 14.43 -1.51
N LEU A 90 -11.40 15.08 -0.35
CA LEU A 90 -11.18 14.40 0.94
C LEU A 90 -12.38 13.58 1.43
N PRO A 91 -13.66 14.02 1.25
CA PRO A 91 -14.81 13.16 1.51
C PRO A 91 -14.79 11.86 0.71
N LEU A 92 -14.45 11.91 -0.58
CA LEU A 92 -14.34 10.72 -1.42
C LEU A 92 -13.19 9.80 -0.98
N ALA A 93 -12.04 10.37 -0.60
CA ALA A 93 -10.93 9.60 -0.01
C ALA A 93 -11.33 8.91 1.31
N THR A 94 -12.15 9.58 2.13
CA THR A 94 -12.71 9.02 3.37
C THR A 94 -13.66 7.87 3.06
N LEU A 95 -14.56 8.03 2.09
CA LEU A 95 -15.45 6.96 1.64
C LEU A 95 -14.66 5.75 1.11
N GLY A 96 -13.62 6.00 0.29
CA GLY A 96 -12.72 4.96 -0.20
C GLY A 96 -12.05 4.19 0.94
N THR A 97 -11.63 4.89 2.00
CA THR A 97 -11.05 4.26 3.20
C THR A 97 -12.06 3.36 3.91
N PHE A 98 -13.32 3.79 4.06
CA PHE A 98 -14.37 2.93 4.63
C PHE A 98 -14.69 1.71 3.77
N ILE A 99 -14.71 1.87 2.44
CA ILE A 99 -14.90 0.74 1.51
C ILE A 99 -13.76 -0.26 1.66
N LEU A 100 -12.51 0.21 1.71
CA LEU A 100 -11.34 -0.64 1.92
C LEU A 100 -11.37 -1.34 3.28
N TRP A 101 -11.72 -0.62 4.35
CA TRP A 101 -11.85 -1.20 5.69
C TRP A 101 -12.93 -2.29 5.71
N MET A 102 -14.12 -2.01 5.16
CA MET A 102 -15.18 -2.99 5.05
C MET A 102 -14.73 -4.21 4.24
N GLY A 103 -14.08 -4.00 3.10
CA GLY A 103 -13.52 -5.07 2.26
C GLY A 103 -12.44 -5.88 2.98
N TRP A 104 -11.71 -5.28 3.92
CA TRP A 104 -10.65 -5.94 4.67
C TRP A 104 -11.16 -7.02 5.63
N PHE A 105 -12.41 -6.94 6.09
CA PHE A 105 -13.04 -8.06 6.79
C PHE A 105 -13.11 -9.27 5.87
N GLY A 106 -13.57 -9.10 4.63
CA GLY A 106 -13.56 -10.18 3.64
C GLY A 106 -12.14 -10.66 3.31
N PHE A 107 -11.18 -9.73 3.18
CA PHE A 107 -9.78 -10.04 2.89
C PHE A 107 -9.13 -10.91 3.97
N ASN A 108 -9.16 -10.46 5.22
CA ASN A 108 -8.56 -11.19 6.33
C ASN A 108 -9.41 -12.39 6.74
N GLY A 109 -10.71 -12.23 7.02
CA GLY A 109 -11.51 -13.37 7.49
C GLY A 109 -11.76 -14.44 6.43
N GLY A 110 -11.78 -14.05 5.15
CA GLY A 110 -11.82 -15.02 4.05
C GLY A 110 -10.55 -15.85 3.93
N SER A 111 -9.42 -15.37 4.46
CA SER A 111 -8.14 -16.09 4.48
C SER A 111 -8.10 -17.25 5.49
N GLU A 112 -9.16 -17.45 6.28
CA GLU A 112 -9.37 -18.73 7.01
C GLU A 112 -9.73 -19.88 6.05
N LEU A 113 -10.17 -19.57 4.83
CA LEU A 113 -10.50 -20.48 3.72
C LEU A 113 -11.71 -21.39 3.94
N LYS A 114 -12.10 -21.67 5.19
CA LYS A 114 -13.28 -22.47 5.51
C LYS A 114 -13.88 -22.10 6.86
N MET A 115 -15.20 -22.30 6.98
CA MET A 115 -15.92 -22.23 8.24
C MET A 115 -16.84 -23.46 8.33
N SER A 116 -16.29 -24.57 8.82
CA SER A 116 -16.97 -25.88 8.85
C SER A 116 -17.36 -26.35 10.26
N ASP A 117 -16.85 -25.68 11.29
CA ASP A 117 -17.01 -26.08 12.68
C ASP A 117 -16.90 -24.86 13.62
N ILE A 118 -17.12 -25.07 14.91
CA ILE A 118 -17.08 -24.02 15.92
C ILE A 118 -15.67 -23.39 16.01
N SER A 119 -14.62 -24.18 15.82
CA SER A 119 -13.24 -23.69 15.91
C SER A 119 -12.92 -22.69 14.80
N SER A 120 -13.19 -23.07 13.55
CA SER A 120 -13.01 -22.19 12.38
C SER A 120 -13.92 -20.96 12.44
N ALA A 121 -15.15 -21.08 12.95
CA ALA A 121 -16.01 -19.92 13.18
C ALA A 121 -15.42 -18.94 14.22
N ASN A 122 -14.86 -19.45 15.31
CA ASN A 122 -14.20 -18.63 16.34
C ASN A 122 -12.94 -17.95 15.79
N ASN A 123 -12.16 -18.64 14.95
CA ASN A 123 -10.99 -18.06 14.29
C ASN A 123 -11.37 -16.87 13.41
N VAL A 124 -12.38 -17.02 12.54
CA VAL A 124 -12.89 -15.91 11.70
C VAL A 124 -13.36 -14.74 12.56
N ALA A 125 -14.10 -15.00 13.64
CA ALA A 125 -14.56 -13.96 14.55
C ALA A 125 -13.40 -13.20 15.20
N GLN A 126 -12.36 -13.91 15.66
CA GLN A 126 -11.15 -13.29 16.20
C GLN A 126 -10.42 -12.45 15.15
N VAL A 127 -10.29 -12.95 13.92
CA VAL A 127 -9.69 -12.23 12.79
C VAL A 127 -10.44 -10.93 12.49
N PHE A 128 -11.77 -10.94 12.51
CA PHE A 128 -12.57 -9.72 12.35
C PHE A 128 -12.34 -8.71 13.48
N VAL A 129 -12.37 -9.17 14.73
CA VAL A 129 -12.10 -8.29 15.88
C VAL A 129 -10.71 -7.66 15.78
N ASN A 130 -9.69 -8.46 15.48
CA ASN A 130 -8.31 -8.00 15.37
C ASN A 130 -8.10 -7.06 14.17
N THR A 131 -8.75 -7.33 13.04
CA THR A 131 -8.73 -6.45 11.86
C THR A 131 -9.27 -5.06 12.21
N ASN A 132 -10.43 -5.00 12.87
CA ASN A 132 -11.05 -3.74 13.26
C ASN A 132 -10.23 -3.01 14.34
N ALA A 133 -9.75 -3.75 15.34
CA ALA A 133 -8.97 -3.22 16.45
C ALA A 133 -7.65 -2.59 15.97
N ALA A 134 -6.94 -3.25 15.05
CA ALA A 134 -5.71 -2.73 14.47
C ALA A 134 -5.95 -1.46 13.64
N ALA A 135 -6.99 -1.43 12.81
CA ALA A 135 -7.38 -0.24 12.06
C ALA A 135 -7.68 0.96 12.98
N ALA A 136 -8.45 0.72 14.06
CA ALA A 136 -8.74 1.74 15.07
C ALA A 136 -7.47 2.23 15.80
N GLY A 137 -6.58 1.31 16.18
CA GLY A 137 -5.27 1.65 16.75
C GLY A 137 -4.43 2.53 15.82
N GLY A 138 -4.39 2.18 14.53
CA GLY A 138 -3.69 2.94 13.50
C GLY A 138 -4.24 4.35 13.30
N VAL A 139 -5.57 4.51 13.27
CA VAL A 139 -6.26 5.82 13.22
C VAL A 139 -5.85 6.70 14.39
N VAL A 140 -5.99 6.20 15.62
CA VAL A 140 -5.73 6.98 16.84
C VAL A 140 -4.27 7.38 16.92
N ALA A 141 -3.36 6.45 16.66
CA ALA A 141 -1.93 6.73 16.74
C ALA A 141 -1.47 7.72 15.66
N ALA A 142 -1.93 7.55 14.41
CA ALA A 142 -1.63 8.49 13.33
C ALA A 142 -2.19 9.89 13.62
N LEU A 143 -3.41 9.99 14.15
CA LEU A 143 -4.00 11.27 14.56
C LEU A 143 -3.14 11.98 15.61
N ILE A 144 -2.71 11.25 16.64
CA ILE A 144 -1.88 11.80 17.72
C ILE A 144 -0.55 12.29 17.14
N VAL A 145 0.16 11.45 16.38
CA VAL A 145 1.47 11.81 15.80
C VAL A 145 1.36 12.97 14.82
N ALA A 146 0.40 12.95 13.90
CA ALA A 146 0.17 14.02 12.94
C ALA A 146 -0.14 15.34 13.67
N THR A 147 -0.99 15.31 14.70
CA THR A 147 -1.31 16.50 15.51
C THR A 147 -0.08 17.04 16.25
N MET A 148 0.78 16.16 16.78
CA MET A 148 2.01 16.58 17.46
C MET A 148 3.02 17.23 16.51
N LEU A 149 3.20 16.65 15.31
CA LEU A 149 4.15 17.10 14.30
C LEU A 149 3.68 18.36 13.56
N PHE A 150 2.42 18.38 13.14
CA PHE A 150 1.87 19.44 12.29
C PHE A 150 1.05 20.49 13.04
N LYS A 151 0.88 20.31 14.37
CA LYS A 151 0.09 21.18 15.26
C LYS A 151 -1.40 21.27 14.88
N LYS A 152 -1.86 20.39 13.99
CA LYS A 152 -3.24 20.27 13.50
C LYS A 152 -3.51 18.82 13.15
N ALA A 153 -4.77 18.41 13.23
CA ALA A 153 -5.19 17.13 12.68
C ALA A 153 -5.00 17.14 11.15
N ASP A 154 -4.43 16.07 10.61
CA ASP A 154 -4.27 15.86 9.18
C ASP A 154 -5.09 14.65 8.77
N LEU A 155 -6.18 14.88 8.03
CA LEU A 155 -7.09 13.81 7.62
C LEU A 155 -6.38 12.78 6.74
N THR A 156 -5.49 13.19 5.84
CA THR A 156 -4.79 12.26 4.93
C THR A 156 -3.89 11.29 5.70
N MET A 157 -3.24 11.77 6.76
CA MET A 157 -2.43 10.94 7.65
C MET A 157 -3.29 10.02 8.50
N VAL A 158 -4.47 10.47 8.94
CA VAL A 158 -5.42 9.62 9.67
C VAL A 158 -5.97 8.49 8.80
N LEU A 159 -6.35 8.79 7.55
CA LEU A 159 -6.82 7.78 6.59
C LEU A 159 -5.71 6.77 6.28
N ASN A 160 -4.48 7.24 6.06
CA ASN A 160 -3.32 6.36 5.91
C ASN A 160 -3.02 5.57 7.20
N GLY A 161 -3.29 6.12 8.37
CA GLY A 161 -3.21 5.42 9.66
C GLY A 161 -4.19 4.24 9.76
N ALA A 162 -5.42 4.41 9.29
CA ALA A 162 -6.40 3.32 9.19
C ALA A 162 -5.90 2.19 8.30
N LEU A 163 -5.46 2.53 7.09
CA LEU A 163 -4.93 1.56 6.13
C LEU A 163 -3.66 0.89 6.64
N ALA A 164 -2.76 1.64 7.28
CA ALA A 164 -1.55 1.09 7.91
C ALA A 164 -1.89 0.10 9.02
N GLY A 165 -2.89 0.38 9.86
CA GLY A 165 -3.36 -0.56 10.87
C GLY A 165 -3.87 -1.87 10.25
N LEU A 166 -4.65 -1.77 9.17
CA LEU A 166 -5.14 -2.92 8.41
C LEU A 166 -3.99 -3.71 7.76
N VAL A 167 -3.04 -3.06 7.11
CA VAL A 167 -1.86 -3.70 6.51
C VAL A 167 -1.00 -4.38 7.57
N ALA A 168 -0.78 -3.75 8.73
CA ALA A 168 0.09 -4.28 9.78
C ALA A 168 -0.44 -5.60 10.34
N ILE A 169 -1.75 -5.75 10.53
CA ILE A 169 -2.34 -6.95 11.13
C ILE A 169 -2.54 -8.09 10.12
N THR A 170 -2.46 -7.81 8.82
CA THR A 170 -2.75 -8.75 7.72
C THR A 170 -1.83 -9.99 7.74
N ALA A 171 -0.61 -9.90 8.26
CA ALA A 171 0.33 -11.02 8.33
C ALA A 171 -0.05 -12.09 9.36
N GLY A 172 -0.81 -11.73 10.39
CA GLY A 172 -1.14 -12.64 11.49
C GLY A 172 -2.34 -12.19 12.32
N PRO A 173 -3.52 -11.96 11.72
CA PRO A 173 -4.67 -11.44 12.43
C PRO A 173 -5.30 -12.46 13.39
N SER A 174 -4.97 -13.75 13.28
CA SER A 174 -5.51 -14.83 14.12
C SER A 174 -4.73 -15.06 15.42
N ALA A 175 -3.49 -14.58 15.52
CA ALA A 175 -2.61 -14.84 16.68
C ALA A 175 -2.81 -13.89 17.88
N PRO A 176 -2.91 -12.55 17.72
CA PRO A 176 -2.96 -11.65 18.85
C PRO A 176 -4.31 -11.63 19.59
N SER A 177 -4.29 -11.11 20.81
CA SER A 177 -5.49 -10.59 21.47
C SER A 177 -5.95 -9.28 20.83
N ALA A 178 -7.20 -8.86 21.05
CA ALA A 178 -7.73 -7.60 20.51
C ALA A 178 -6.88 -6.37 20.91
N LEU A 179 -6.34 -6.36 22.14
CA LEU A 179 -5.42 -5.31 22.58
C LEU A 179 -4.08 -5.42 21.84
N GLY A 180 -3.54 -6.64 21.68
CA GLY A 180 -2.33 -6.87 20.89
C GLY A 180 -2.47 -6.38 19.45
N ALA A 181 -3.59 -6.68 18.79
CA ALA A 181 -3.91 -6.21 17.45
C ALA A 181 -4.01 -4.68 17.38
N THR A 182 -4.66 -4.05 18.37
CA THR A 182 -4.69 -2.58 18.51
C THR A 182 -3.30 -1.98 18.56
N LEU A 183 -2.39 -2.58 19.35
CA LEU A 183 -1.02 -2.08 19.50
C LEU A 183 -0.17 -2.29 18.24
N ILE A 184 -0.32 -3.42 17.55
CA ILE A 184 0.32 -3.67 16.24
C ILE A 184 -0.12 -2.62 15.22
N GLY A 185 -1.43 -2.35 15.17
CA GLY A 185 -2.01 -1.35 14.29
C GLY A 185 -1.58 0.08 14.65
N ALA A 186 -1.53 0.41 15.93
CA ALA A 186 -1.03 1.70 16.42
C ALA A 186 0.43 1.93 16.03
N ALA A 187 1.30 0.92 16.15
CA ALA A 187 2.67 0.99 15.67
C ALA A 187 2.71 1.24 14.15
N GLY A 188 1.87 0.56 13.37
CA GLY A 188 1.71 0.82 11.93
C GLY A 188 1.29 2.27 11.63
N GLY A 189 0.33 2.81 12.38
CA GLY A 189 -0.13 4.20 12.28
C GLY A 189 0.93 5.24 12.63
N ILE A 190 1.86 4.93 13.54
CA ILE A 190 3.02 5.78 13.82
C ILE A 190 4.03 5.71 12.65
N ILE A 191 4.38 4.48 12.25
CA ILE A 191 5.37 4.21 11.21
C ILE A 191 4.98 4.89 9.89
N VAL A 192 3.71 4.81 9.49
CA VAL A 192 3.27 5.36 8.20
C VAL A 192 3.47 6.86 8.10
N VAL A 193 3.20 7.62 9.17
CA VAL A 193 3.36 9.08 9.18
C VAL A 193 4.83 9.45 8.97
N PHE A 194 5.74 8.84 9.72
CA PHE A 194 7.17 9.09 9.58
C PHE A 194 7.72 8.60 8.23
N SER A 195 7.25 7.45 7.76
CA SER A 195 7.65 6.88 6.47
C SER A 195 7.27 7.80 5.30
N ILE A 196 6.05 8.32 5.27
CA ILE A 196 5.59 9.24 4.21
C ILE A 196 6.48 10.49 4.19
N ILE A 197 6.71 11.11 5.36
CA ILE A 197 7.55 12.30 5.47
C ILE A 197 8.98 12.01 5.03
N PHE A 198 9.53 10.86 5.42
CA PHE A 198 10.90 10.48 5.13
C PHE A 198 11.11 10.19 3.64
N ILE A 199 10.22 9.42 3.01
CA ILE A 199 10.29 9.12 1.57
C ILE A 199 10.18 10.40 0.75
N ASP A 200 9.22 11.28 1.09
CA ASP A 200 8.97 12.51 0.35
C ASP A 200 10.12 13.53 0.50
N LYS A 201 10.69 13.67 1.71
CA LYS A 201 11.74 14.67 1.97
C LYS A 201 13.14 14.19 1.59
N THR A 202 13.46 12.94 1.87
CA THR A 202 14.82 12.40 1.75
C THR A 202 15.06 11.79 0.37
N PHE A 203 14.19 10.87 -0.06
CA PHE A 203 14.38 10.16 -1.33
C PHE A 203 13.79 10.90 -2.52
N LYS A 204 12.96 11.93 -2.29
CA LYS A 204 12.29 12.69 -3.36
C LYS A 204 11.51 11.77 -4.31
N ILE A 205 10.85 10.77 -3.73
CA ILE A 205 9.97 9.86 -4.44
C ILE A 205 8.54 10.34 -4.24
N ASP A 206 7.92 10.77 -5.34
CA ASP A 206 6.55 11.28 -5.32
C ASP A 206 5.55 10.14 -5.42
N ASP A 207 4.93 9.85 -4.28
CA ASP A 207 3.86 8.87 -4.11
C ASP A 207 2.59 9.61 -3.68
N PRO A 208 1.66 9.91 -4.62
CA PRO A 208 0.50 10.76 -4.39
C PRO A 208 -0.38 10.35 -3.20
N VAL A 209 -0.46 9.05 -2.92
CA VAL A 209 -1.36 8.51 -1.88
C VAL A 209 -0.60 7.93 -0.68
N GLY A 210 0.73 7.87 -0.72
CA GLY A 210 1.53 7.21 0.31
C GLY A 210 1.49 5.69 0.27
N ALA A 211 1.15 5.10 -0.89
CA ALA A 211 1.02 3.66 -1.09
C ALA A 211 2.29 2.87 -0.69
N ILE A 212 3.48 3.38 -0.98
CA ILE A 212 4.77 2.75 -0.66
C ILE A 212 4.94 2.67 0.87
N SER A 213 4.54 3.69 1.60
CA SER A 213 4.61 3.70 3.06
C SER A 213 3.57 2.78 3.68
N VAL A 214 2.30 2.91 3.28
CA VAL A 214 1.18 2.12 3.80
C VAL A 214 1.35 0.64 3.53
N HIS A 215 1.79 0.26 2.33
CA HIS A 215 1.84 -1.14 1.93
C HIS A 215 3.24 -1.75 2.07
N GLY A 216 4.30 -0.98 1.79
CA GLY A 216 5.67 -1.48 1.81
C GLY A 216 6.26 -1.45 3.21
N VAL A 217 6.46 -0.25 3.75
CA VAL A 217 7.11 -0.09 5.06
C VAL A 217 6.27 -0.71 6.18
N VAL A 218 4.97 -0.46 6.18
CA VAL A 218 4.07 -1.06 7.17
C VAL A 218 3.80 -2.55 6.88
N GLY A 219 3.88 -3.00 5.63
CA GLY A 219 3.84 -4.43 5.30
C GLY A 219 5.03 -5.19 5.91
N ILE A 220 6.23 -4.62 5.83
CA ILE A 220 7.43 -5.14 6.51
C ILE A 220 7.22 -5.14 8.03
N TRP A 221 6.64 -4.09 8.60
CA TRP A 221 6.29 -4.07 10.02
C TRP A 221 5.33 -5.20 10.38
N GLY A 222 4.29 -5.45 9.58
CA GLY A 222 3.36 -6.56 9.80
C GLY A 222 4.07 -7.92 9.86
N LEU A 223 5.02 -8.16 8.94
CA LEU A 223 5.84 -9.38 8.95
C LEU A 223 6.74 -9.48 10.20
N ILE A 224 7.32 -8.36 10.66
CA ILE A 224 8.11 -8.28 11.90
C ILE A 224 7.22 -8.53 13.12
N ALA A 225 5.95 -8.14 13.07
CA ALA A 225 5.01 -8.29 14.18
C ALA A 225 4.53 -9.74 14.38
N VAL A 226 4.59 -10.59 13.36
CA VAL A 226 4.20 -12.01 13.44
C VAL A 226 4.87 -12.74 14.61
N PRO A 227 6.21 -12.80 14.75
CA PRO A 227 6.88 -13.51 15.83
C PRO A 227 6.63 -12.92 17.23
N ILE A 228 6.08 -11.71 17.35
CA ILE A 228 5.71 -11.13 18.65
C ILE A 228 4.52 -11.89 19.25
N THR A 229 3.62 -12.41 18.39
CA THR A 229 2.33 -12.99 18.81
C THR A 229 2.16 -14.44 18.40
N ASN A 230 2.99 -14.93 17.47
CA ASN A 230 3.10 -16.32 17.08
C ASN A 230 4.50 -16.86 17.43
N PRO A 231 4.66 -17.61 18.53
CA PRO A 231 5.95 -18.18 18.95
C PRO A 231 6.58 -19.18 17.97
N GLU A 232 5.79 -19.73 17.04
CA GLU A 232 6.28 -20.68 16.02
C GLU A 232 6.93 -19.96 14.83
N ALA A 233 6.68 -18.66 14.66
CA ALA A 233 7.26 -17.87 13.60
C ALA A 233 8.68 -17.40 13.97
N SER A 234 9.60 -17.49 13.00
CA SER A 234 10.98 -16.99 13.16
C SER A 234 11.13 -15.62 12.52
N LEU A 235 11.62 -14.64 13.29
CA LEU A 235 11.94 -13.31 12.77
C LEU A 235 12.92 -13.38 11.58
N GLY A 236 13.92 -14.26 11.62
CA GLY A 236 14.88 -14.43 10.53
C GLY A 236 14.21 -14.89 9.24
N ILE A 237 13.23 -15.81 9.33
CA ILE A 237 12.47 -16.29 8.17
C ILE A 237 11.52 -15.22 7.65
N GLN A 238 10.86 -14.46 8.53
CA GLN A 238 10.01 -13.33 8.13
C GLN A 238 10.80 -12.27 7.34
N LEU A 239 12.00 -11.93 7.80
CA LEU A 239 12.88 -10.99 7.12
C LEU A 239 13.42 -11.55 5.80
N ALA A 240 13.77 -12.84 5.74
CA ALA A 240 14.19 -13.49 4.51
C ALA A 240 13.06 -13.48 3.46
N GLY A 241 11.81 -13.76 3.87
CA GLY A 241 10.63 -13.65 3.02
C GLY A 241 10.39 -12.22 2.52
N ALA A 242 10.43 -11.23 3.42
CA ALA A 242 10.29 -9.82 3.06
C ALA A 242 11.32 -9.38 2.01
N LEU A 243 12.61 -9.71 2.23
CA LEU A 243 13.69 -9.38 1.30
C LEU A 243 13.54 -10.08 -0.05
N SER A 244 13.06 -11.32 -0.05
CA SER A 244 12.89 -12.11 -1.27
C SER A 244 11.72 -11.58 -2.12
N ILE A 245 10.58 -11.29 -1.49
CA ILE A 245 9.42 -10.67 -2.13
C ILE A 245 9.81 -9.29 -2.67
N PHE A 246 10.42 -8.44 -1.84
CA PHE A 246 10.88 -7.12 -2.26
C PHE A 246 11.84 -7.21 -3.45
N GLY A 247 12.90 -8.02 -3.31
CA GLY A 247 13.95 -8.16 -4.32
C GLY A 247 13.40 -8.62 -5.67
N TRP A 248 12.57 -9.67 -5.68
CA TRP A 248 11.95 -10.16 -6.90
C TRP A 248 11.02 -9.14 -7.54
N VAL A 249 10.04 -8.66 -6.79
CA VAL A 249 9.01 -7.79 -7.36
C VAL A 249 9.62 -6.46 -7.82
N PHE A 250 10.53 -5.89 -7.03
CA PHE A 250 11.22 -4.64 -7.40
C PHE A 250 12.10 -4.82 -8.64
N VAL A 251 12.94 -5.86 -8.70
CA VAL A 251 13.88 -6.07 -9.81
C VAL A 251 13.12 -6.36 -11.10
N VAL A 252 12.18 -7.29 -11.08
CA VAL A 252 11.43 -7.67 -12.29
C VAL A 252 10.53 -6.52 -12.75
N SER A 253 9.86 -5.81 -11.83
CA SER A 253 9.10 -4.61 -12.19
C SER A 253 9.98 -3.54 -12.81
N SER A 254 11.20 -3.35 -12.31
CA SER A 254 12.17 -2.38 -12.85
C SER A 254 12.58 -2.72 -14.28
N VAL A 255 12.78 -4.00 -14.59
CA VAL A 255 13.05 -4.47 -15.95
C VAL A 255 11.86 -4.16 -16.88
N VAL A 256 10.64 -4.47 -16.44
CA VAL A 256 9.43 -4.20 -17.23
C VAL A 256 9.26 -2.69 -17.47
N TRP A 257 9.39 -1.87 -16.44
CA TRP A 257 9.31 -0.41 -16.58
C TRP A 257 10.39 0.16 -17.48
N TYR A 258 11.61 -0.35 -17.40
CA TYR A 258 12.69 0.04 -18.29
C TYR A 258 12.35 -0.26 -19.76
N ILE A 259 11.85 -1.47 -20.05
CA ILE A 259 11.45 -1.86 -21.41
C ILE A 259 10.29 -0.98 -21.92
N LEU A 260 9.26 -0.75 -21.10
CA LEU A 260 8.14 0.12 -21.47
C LEU A 260 8.61 1.56 -21.72
N LYS A 261 9.57 2.06 -20.92
CA LYS A 261 10.15 3.38 -21.08
C LYS A 261 10.91 3.53 -22.40
N LEU A 262 11.61 2.50 -22.86
CA LEU A 262 12.34 2.49 -24.13
C LEU A 262 11.45 2.31 -25.36
N THR A 263 10.26 1.72 -25.21
CA THR A 263 9.40 1.33 -26.35
C THR A 263 8.28 2.34 -26.59
N ILE A 264 7.32 2.43 -25.67
CA ILE A 264 6.12 3.29 -25.80
C ILE A 264 6.18 4.55 -24.94
N GLY A 265 7.13 4.59 -24.00
CA GLY A 265 7.20 5.61 -22.96
C GLY A 265 6.17 5.39 -21.85
N ILE A 266 6.51 5.82 -20.63
CA ILE A 266 5.66 5.60 -19.43
C ILE A 266 5.07 6.88 -18.87
N ARG A 267 5.55 8.05 -19.29
CA ARG A 267 5.10 9.36 -18.83
C ARG A 267 4.45 10.12 -19.97
N VAL A 268 3.38 10.84 -19.67
CA VAL A 268 2.78 11.83 -20.58
C VAL A 268 3.67 13.06 -20.75
N GLY A 269 3.37 13.86 -21.78
CA GLY A 269 4.03 15.14 -22.02
C GLY A 269 3.75 16.16 -20.91
N GLU A 270 4.56 17.22 -20.81
CA GLU A 270 4.39 18.23 -19.76
C GLU A 270 3.07 19.01 -19.91
N ASP A 271 2.63 19.26 -21.14
CA ASP A 271 1.37 19.96 -21.41
C ASP A 271 0.18 19.04 -21.09
N GLU A 272 0.28 17.75 -21.45
CA GLU A 272 -0.74 16.73 -21.13
C GLU A 272 -0.90 16.53 -19.61
N GLU A 273 0.20 16.53 -18.85
CA GLU A 273 0.18 16.46 -17.38
C GLU A 273 -0.49 17.70 -16.76
N TYR A 274 -0.35 18.87 -17.39
CA TYR A 274 -0.97 20.12 -16.93
C TYR A 274 -2.47 20.20 -17.28
N GLU A 275 -2.84 19.77 -18.48
CA GLU A 275 -4.24 19.75 -18.93
C GLU A 275 -5.09 18.71 -18.21
N GLY A 276 -4.48 17.57 -17.83
CA GLY A 276 -5.13 16.51 -17.09
C GLY A 276 -5.41 15.27 -17.95
N LEU A 277 -5.09 14.09 -17.39
CA LEU A 277 -5.17 12.81 -18.11
C LEU A 277 -6.61 12.41 -18.45
N ASP A 278 -7.61 12.84 -17.68
CA ASP A 278 -9.01 12.52 -17.94
C ASP A 278 -9.43 13.05 -19.33
N PHE A 279 -9.10 14.30 -19.64
CA PHE A 279 -9.36 14.89 -20.95
C PHE A 279 -8.50 14.28 -22.06
N ILE A 280 -7.19 14.13 -21.81
CA ILE A 280 -6.24 13.67 -22.84
C ILE A 280 -6.46 12.19 -23.21
N GLU A 281 -6.68 11.32 -22.24
CA GLU A 281 -6.77 9.87 -22.47
C GLU A 281 -8.21 9.36 -22.58
N CYS A 282 -9.17 9.97 -21.87
CA CYS A 282 -10.57 9.54 -21.87
C CYS A 282 -11.50 10.46 -22.67
N GLY A 283 -11.05 11.65 -23.09
CA GLY A 283 -11.85 12.61 -23.83
C GLY A 283 -12.97 13.26 -23.01
N MET A 284 -12.94 13.12 -21.68
CA MET A 284 -13.98 13.65 -20.79
C MET A 284 -13.40 13.96 -19.41
N GLU A 285 -13.92 15.02 -18.78
CA GLU A 285 -13.55 15.40 -17.42
C GLU A 285 -14.33 14.58 -16.39
N ALA A 286 -13.65 14.04 -15.37
CA ALA A 286 -14.33 13.32 -14.29
C ALA A 286 -15.16 14.27 -13.39
N TYR A 287 -14.78 15.55 -13.31
CA TYR A 287 -15.45 16.56 -12.48
C TYR A 287 -15.67 17.88 -13.25
N PRO A 288 -16.56 17.88 -14.26
CA PRO A 288 -16.75 19.02 -15.16
C PRO A 288 -17.10 20.32 -14.43
N GLU A 289 -17.78 20.25 -13.28
CA GLU A 289 -18.16 21.39 -12.44
C GLU A 289 -16.96 22.17 -11.83
N PHE A 290 -15.76 21.60 -11.81
CA PHE A 290 -14.54 22.26 -11.35
C PHE A 290 -13.64 22.75 -12.49
N THR A 291 -14.06 22.53 -13.74
CA THR A 291 -13.30 22.93 -14.94
C THR A 291 -13.84 24.23 -15.54
N LYS A 292 -12.95 25.09 -16.03
CA LYS A 292 -13.33 26.38 -16.66
C LYS A 292 -14.03 26.21 -18.02
N THR A 293 -14.15 24.98 -18.50
CA THR A 293 -14.80 24.59 -19.76
C THR A 293 -16.33 24.60 -19.68
N SER A 294 -16.92 24.86 -18.51
CA SER A 294 -18.33 25.23 -18.38
C SER A 294 -18.58 26.64 -18.94
N LYS A 295 -18.88 26.73 -20.23
CA LYS A 295 -19.67 27.80 -20.85
C LYS A 295 -20.85 27.20 -21.59
#